data_AF-A0ABD6GIY9-F1
#
_entry.id   AF-A0ABD6GIY9-F1
#
_cell.length_a   1.000
_cell.length_b   1.000
_cell.length_c   1.000
_cell.angle_alpha   90.00
_cell.angle_beta   90.00
_cell.angle_gamma   90.00
#
_symmetry.space_group_name_H-M   'P 1'
#
loop_
_entity.id
_entity.type
_entity.pdbx_description
1 polymer ?
#
loop_
_entity_poly.entity_id
_entity_poly.type
_entity_poly.pdbx_seq_one_letter_code
_entity_poly.pdbx_strand_id
1 'polypeptide(L)'
;MLGTFFYTIQKGDTFTSIAKQIAACAGVTAAEIEAATSMPEPLALQVLSVPSGTKGIPALRYTVQPGDTFVSIAATVNDCASVTAKQIAAANSHISGTDLQIGGLIAIPATGAHSVPTPHPAPPENIGYWHKTWHRAAGPSNTTMDLAFSGYSNPTKALAQSAPILPSLVGEKYITLGGGNASGRFSASTLQSIDACIKSGAFSAYKGIAYDIEEGNRGLSGAFHQSFANARAAGFKVLVTVSHSAPFGIADAKSLMFAFFDDANIDILSPQLYTTGEEPSNDWTTSHGVTWSDYATAKAQVVPSIVHANLYPNVQSTFKIHDVTPNGYILWAGSKTKTKTLKFWGL
;
A
#
# COMPACT_ATOMS: atom_id res chain seq x y z
N MET A 1 -8.22 -3.89 -19.70
CA MET A 1 -9.08 -2.77 -20.15
C MET A 1 -8.16 -1.78 -20.84
N LEU A 2 -8.51 -1.27 -22.03
CA LEU A 2 -7.67 -0.31 -22.77
C LEU A 2 -7.40 0.92 -21.89
N GLY A 3 -6.16 1.41 -21.86
CA GLY A 3 -5.81 2.62 -21.13
C GLY A 3 -6.72 3.76 -21.58
N THR A 4 -7.40 4.41 -20.63
CA THR A 4 -8.18 5.62 -20.90
C THR A 4 -7.46 6.77 -20.23
N PHE A 5 -7.02 7.77 -21.00
CA PHE A 5 -6.58 9.03 -20.41
C PHE A 5 -7.67 10.08 -20.48
N PHE A 6 -7.59 11.06 -19.58
CA PHE A 6 -8.53 12.16 -19.49
C PHE A 6 -7.92 13.47 -19.98
N TYR A 7 -8.58 14.11 -20.95
CA TYR A 7 -8.17 15.38 -21.55
C TYR A 7 -9.04 16.54 -21.06
N THR A 8 -8.41 17.67 -20.70
CA THR A 8 -9.12 18.90 -20.32
C THR A 8 -9.36 19.80 -21.53
N ILE A 9 -10.62 20.01 -21.90
CA ILE A 9 -11.08 20.82 -23.04
C ILE A 9 -10.53 22.26 -22.93
N GLN A 10 -9.92 22.74 -24.01
CA GLN A 10 -9.45 24.11 -24.20
C GLN A 10 -10.39 24.93 -25.11
N LYS A 11 -10.21 26.25 -25.10
CA LYS A 11 -10.98 27.16 -25.96
C LYS A 11 -10.75 26.85 -27.45
N GLY A 12 -11.84 26.58 -28.16
CA GLY A 12 -11.80 26.29 -29.61
C GLY A 12 -11.50 24.85 -29.97
N ASP A 13 -11.46 23.94 -28.99
CA ASP A 13 -11.28 22.52 -29.24
C ASP A 13 -12.47 21.92 -30.01
N THR A 14 -12.14 20.97 -30.88
CA THR A 14 -13.04 20.04 -31.55
C THR A 14 -12.44 18.64 -31.38
N PHE A 15 -13.23 17.57 -31.47
CA PHE A 15 -12.67 16.22 -31.45
C PHE A 15 -11.60 15.99 -32.54
N THR A 16 -11.70 16.71 -33.66
CA THR A 16 -10.69 16.67 -34.74
C THR A 16 -9.40 17.37 -34.35
N SER A 17 -9.46 18.55 -33.71
CA SER A 17 -8.24 19.25 -33.27
C SER A 17 -7.56 18.51 -32.12
N ILE A 18 -8.34 17.92 -31.21
CA ILE A 18 -7.83 17.10 -30.10
C ILE A 18 -7.10 15.85 -30.63
N ALA A 19 -7.72 15.10 -31.56
CA ALA A 19 -7.07 13.94 -32.18
C ALA A 19 -5.73 14.29 -32.86
N LYS A 20 -5.66 15.44 -33.54
CA LYS A 20 -4.42 15.94 -34.16
C LYS A 20 -3.35 16.31 -33.12
N GLN A 21 -3.73 16.94 -32.01
CA GLN A 21 -2.80 17.26 -30.92
C GLN A 21 -2.21 15.99 -30.30
N ILE A 22 -3.03 14.96 -30.09
CA ILE A 22 -2.58 13.68 -29.53
C ILE A 22 -1.58 13.00 -30.48
N ALA A 23 -1.90 12.95 -31.78
CA ALA A 23 -0.98 12.41 -32.78
C ALA A 23 0.35 13.18 -32.83
N ALA A 24 0.34 14.50 -32.61
CA ALA A 24 1.55 15.32 -32.57
C ALA A 24 2.42 15.08 -31.32
N CYS A 25 1.89 14.42 -30.29
CA CYS A 25 2.62 14.01 -29.09
C CYS A 25 3.14 12.57 -29.20
N ALA A 26 3.00 11.91 -30.35
CA ALA A 26 3.56 10.58 -30.57
C ALA A 26 5.10 10.60 -30.41
N GLY A 27 5.61 9.65 -29.63
CA GLY A 27 7.03 9.52 -29.30
C GLY A 27 7.49 10.38 -28.11
N VAL A 28 6.59 11.11 -27.43
CA VAL A 28 6.97 11.89 -26.24
C VAL A 28 7.47 10.96 -25.13
N THR A 29 8.54 11.38 -24.46
CA THR A 29 9.20 10.64 -23.39
C THR A 29 8.89 11.23 -22.01
N ALA A 30 9.04 10.42 -20.96
CA ALA A 30 8.86 10.87 -19.58
C ALA A 30 9.74 12.09 -19.24
N ALA A 31 11.02 12.06 -19.67
CA ALA A 31 11.98 13.13 -19.44
C ALA A 31 11.57 14.45 -20.12
N GLU A 32 10.96 14.38 -21.31
CA GLU A 32 10.45 15.57 -21.99
C GLU A 32 9.23 16.15 -21.28
N ILE A 33 8.35 15.31 -20.74
CA ILE A 33 7.20 15.77 -19.93
C ILE A 33 7.68 16.40 -18.63
N GLU A 34 8.64 15.77 -17.95
CA GLU A 34 9.24 16.30 -16.72
C GLU A 34 9.89 17.67 -16.96
N ALA A 35 10.72 17.77 -18.00
CA ALA A 35 11.39 19.02 -18.38
C ALA A 35 10.42 20.13 -18.78
N ALA A 36 9.29 19.80 -19.43
CA ALA A 36 8.30 20.77 -19.86
C ALA A 36 7.38 21.27 -18.74
N THR A 37 7.25 20.51 -17.66
CA THR A 37 6.27 20.78 -16.59
C THR A 37 6.91 21.34 -15.34
N SER A 38 8.21 21.08 -15.11
CA SER A 38 8.93 21.44 -13.89
C SER A 38 8.24 20.96 -12.62
N MET A 39 7.44 19.89 -12.72
CA MET A 39 6.68 19.31 -11.62
C MET A 39 7.46 18.17 -10.97
N PRO A 40 7.60 18.15 -9.64
CA PRO A 40 8.19 17.02 -8.95
C PRO A 40 7.17 15.87 -8.81
N GLU A 41 7.64 14.62 -8.95
CA GLU A 41 6.87 13.42 -8.59
C GLU A 41 6.77 13.24 -7.06
N PRO A 42 5.60 12.87 -6.49
CA PRO A 42 4.39 12.38 -7.18
C PRO A 42 3.56 13.51 -7.80
N LEU A 43 3.02 13.27 -8.99
CA LEU A 43 2.14 14.22 -9.66
C LEU A 43 0.83 14.43 -8.86
N ALA A 44 0.52 15.68 -8.54
CA ALA A 44 -0.75 16.06 -7.93
C ALA A 44 -1.90 15.91 -8.95
N LEU A 45 -3.15 15.77 -8.47
CA LEU A 45 -4.35 15.77 -9.32
C LEU A 45 -4.58 17.15 -9.94
N GLN A 46 -3.90 17.40 -11.05
CA GLN A 46 -3.94 18.65 -11.79
C GLN A 46 -3.81 18.41 -13.29
N VAL A 47 -3.92 19.49 -14.06
CA VAL A 47 -3.69 19.44 -15.51
C VAL A 47 -2.20 19.57 -15.78
N LEU A 48 -1.63 18.54 -16.40
CA LEU A 48 -0.27 18.47 -16.90
C LEU A 48 -0.21 18.94 -18.36
N SER A 49 0.88 19.60 -18.72
CA SER A 49 1.16 19.97 -20.10
C SER A 49 2.14 18.97 -20.71
N VAL A 50 1.66 18.16 -21.64
CA VAL A 50 2.50 17.22 -22.39
C VAL A 50 2.99 17.93 -23.66
N PRO A 51 4.31 18.07 -23.87
CA PRO A 51 4.84 18.77 -25.03
C PRO A 51 4.54 18.00 -26.33
N SER A 52 4.30 18.76 -27.41
CA SER A 52 4.21 18.20 -28.76
C SER A 52 5.61 18.07 -29.36
N GLY A 53 5.88 16.94 -30.03
CA GLY A 53 7.10 16.76 -30.82
C GLY A 53 7.11 17.59 -32.11
N THR A 54 5.96 18.17 -32.50
CA THR A 54 5.80 19.02 -33.67
C THR A 54 5.79 20.51 -33.29
N LYS A 55 6.68 21.30 -33.91
CA LYS A 55 6.80 22.75 -33.68
C LYS A 55 5.53 23.50 -34.11
N GLY A 56 5.01 24.38 -33.25
CA GLY A 56 3.83 25.20 -33.53
C GLY A 56 2.48 24.55 -33.16
N ILE A 57 2.49 23.33 -32.63
CA ILE A 57 1.30 22.68 -32.07
C ILE A 57 1.27 22.91 -30.54
N PRO A 58 0.14 23.33 -29.96
CA PRO A 58 0.00 23.51 -28.51
C PRO A 58 0.25 22.20 -27.72
N ALA A 59 0.66 22.35 -26.46
CA ALA A 59 0.81 21.22 -25.54
C ALA A 59 -0.53 20.54 -25.25
N LEU A 60 -0.51 19.21 -25.16
CA LEU A 60 -1.67 18.41 -24.79
C LEU A 60 -1.96 18.57 -23.30
N ARG A 61 -3.24 18.79 -22.95
CA ARG A 61 -3.70 19.01 -21.58
C ARG A 61 -4.20 17.71 -20.96
N TYR A 62 -3.28 17.02 -20.31
CA TYR A 62 -3.53 15.74 -19.66
C TYR A 62 -3.97 15.97 -18.21
N THR A 63 -5.07 15.36 -17.77
CA THR A 63 -5.49 15.42 -16.36
C THR A 63 -4.87 14.26 -15.60
N VAL A 64 -3.92 14.58 -14.71
CA VAL A 64 -3.25 13.61 -13.84
C VAL A 64 -4.29 12.83 -13.04
N GLN A 65 -4.21 11.51 -13.13
CA GLN A 65 -4.98 10.56 -12.32
C GLN A 65 -4.16 10.11 -11.11
N PRO A 66 -4.80 9.63 -10.03
CA PRO A 66 -4.08 9.08 -8.89
C PRO A 66 -3.14 7.94 -9.33
N GLY A 67 -1.84 8.06 -9.02
CA GLY A 67 -0.84 7.05 -9.36
C GLY A 67 -0.17 7.22 -10.72
N ASP A 68 -0.50 8.28 -11.48
CA ASP A 68 0.24 8.61 -12.69
C ASP A 68 1.69 8.99 -12.37
N THR A 69 2.58 8.59 -13.27
CA THR A 69 3.98 9.01 -13.33
C THR A 69 4.26 9.60 -14.70
N PHE A 70 5.32 10.40 -14.88
CA PHE A 70 5.75 10.85 -16.20
C PHE A 70 5.94 9.69 -17.19
N VAL A 71 6.37 8.52 -16.71
CA VAL A 71 6.52 7.28 -17.51
C VAL A 71 5.17 6.73 -17.96
N SER A 72 4.21 6.60 -17.05
CA SER A 72 2.87 6.07 -17.40
C SER A 72 2.09 7.05 -18.27
N ILE A 73 2.25 8.36 -18.06
CA ILE A 73 1.64 9.39 -18.90
C ILE A 73 2.22 9.34 -20.31
N ALA A 74 3.55 9.30 -20.47
CA ALA A 74 4.20 9.18 -21.78
C ALA A 74 3.74 7.93 -22.53
N ALA A 75 3.71 6.77 -21.85
CA ALA A 75 3.21 5.52 -22.44
C ALA A 75 1.76 5.65 -22.92
N THR A 76 0.89 6.20 -22.07
CA THR A 76 -0.54 6.34 -22.38
C THR A 76 -0.80 7.30 -23.55
N VAL A 77 -0.06 8.41 -23.63
CA VAL A 77 -0.14 9.35 -24.77
C VAL A 77 0.28 8.66 -26.07
N ASN A 78 1.34 7.85 -26.02
CA ASN A 78 1.82 7.08 -27.18
C ASN A 78 0.80 6.01 -27.63
N ASP A 79 0.12 5.33 -26.70
CA ASP A 79 -0.90 4.33 -27.02
C ASP A 79 -2.16 4.91 -27.69
N CYS A 80 -2.36 6.22 -27.53
CA CYS A 80 -3.46 6.97 -28.13
C CYS A 80 -3.08 7.73 -29.40
N ALA A 81 -1.83 7.67 -29.86
CA ALA A 81 -1.33 8.46 -31.00
C ALA A 81 -2.15 8.27 -32.30
N SER A 82 -2.85 7.14 -32.44
CA SER A 82 -3.66 6.81 -33.63
C SER A 82 -5.18 7.04 -33.46
N VAL A 83 -5.61 7.66 -32.37
CA VAL A 83 -7.05 7.86 -32.10
C VAL A 83 -7.69 8.84 -33.09
N THR A 84 -8.89 8.53 -33.58
CA THR A 84 -9.65 9.40 -34.49
C THR A 84 -10.73 10.21 -33.77
N ALA A 85 -11.12 11.34 -34.37
CA ALA A 85 -12.22 12.16 -33.86
C ALA A 85 -13.53 11.38 -33.65
N LYS A 86 -13.81 10.41 -34.55
CA LYS A 86 -14.99 9.53 -34.45
C LYS A 86 -14.91 8.62 -33.23
N GLN A 87 -13.73 8.10 -32.90
CA GLN A 87 -13.52 7.25 -31.72
C GLN A 87 -13.61 8.06 -30.43
N ILE A 88 -13.08 9.29 -30.41
CA ILE A 88 -13.24 10.20 -29.26
C ILE A 88 -14.72 10.53 -29.06
N ALA A 89 -15.45 10.88 -30.13
CA ALA A 89 -16.89 11.17 -30.05
C ALA A 89 -17.69 9.96 -29.55
N ALA A 90 -17.36 8.75 -30.02
CA ALA A 90 -18.02 7.53 -29.57
C ALA A 90 -17.76 7.22 -28.08
N ALA A 91 -16.54 7.46 -27.58
CA ALA A 91 -16.20 7.30 -26.16
C ALA A 91 -16.89 8.34 -25.26
N ASN A 92 -17.30 9.47 -25.81
CA ASN A 92 -17.96 10.56 -25.11
C ASN A 92 -19.37 10.81 -25.64
N SER A 93 -20.13 9.74 -25.90
CA SER A 93 -21.47 9.80 -26.52
C SER A 93 -22.53 10.58 -25.73
N HIS A 94 -22.22 10.94 -24.48
CA HIS A 94 -23.04 11.80 -23.62
C HIS A 94 -22.82 13.30 -23.88
N ILE A 95 -21.82 13.67 -24.69
CA ILE A 95 -21.49 15.04 -25.08
C ILE A 95 -21.80 15.20 -26.57
N SER A 96 -22.61 16.19 -26.93
CA SER A 96 -22.78 16.58 -28.34
C SER A 96 -21.46 17.16 -28.87
N GLY A 97 -21.05 16.79 -30.09
CA GLY A 97 -19.74 17.18 -30.64
C GLY A 97 -19.50 18.69 -30.80
N THR A 98 -20.54 19.52 -30.66
CA THR A 98 -20.49 20.99 -30.65
C THR A 98 -20.49 21.60 -29.26
N ASP A 99 -20.71 20.81 -28.20
CA ASP A 99 -21.03 21.29 -26.86
C ASP A 99 -19.84 21.14 -25.89
N LEU A 100 -18.62 21.08 -26.43
CA LEU A 100 -17.39 21.01 -25.65
C LEU A 100 -17.25 22.27 -24.77
N GLN A 101 -17.48 22.10 -23.47
CA GLN A 101 -17.33 23.17 -22.49
C GLN A 101 -15.87 23.33 -22.08
N ILE A 102 -15.35 24.56 -22.13
CA ILE A 102 -13.98 24.87 -21.69
C ILE A 102 -13.79 24.42 -20.24
N GLY A 103 -12.71 23.69 -19.97
CA GLY A 103 -12.42 23.10 -18.66
C GLY A 103 -13.14 21.78 -18.37
N GLY A 104 -14.02 21.32 -19.26
CA GLY A 104 -14.63 19.99 -19.18
C GLY A 104 -13.64 18.87 -19.46
N LEU A 105 -13.94 17.68 -18.95
CA LEU A 105 -13.10 16.49 -19.06
C LEU A 105 -13.69 15.52 -20.08
N ILE A 106 -12.87 14.97 -20.98
CA ILE A 106 -13.28 13.93 -21.92
C ILE A 106 -12.32 12.74 -21.87
N ALA A 107 -12.85 11.55 -22.13
CA ALA A 107 -12.09 10.31 -22.20
C ALA A 107 -11.49 10.12 -23.60
N ILE A 108 -10.21 9.78 -23.67
CA ILE A 108 -9.54 9.44 -24.93
C ILE A 108 -9.22 7.94 -24.94
N PRO A 109 -9.79 7.16 -25.90
CA PRO A 109 -9.54 5.73 -25.98
C PRO A 109 -8.20 5.41 -26.64
N ALA A 110 -7.42 4.49 -26.05
CA ALA A 110 -6.25 3.89 -26.72
C ALA A 110 -6.68 3.02 -27.91
N THR A 111 -5.93 3.11 -29.02
CA THR A 111 -6.26 2.41 -30.28
C THR A 111 -5.10 1.57 -30.83
N GLY A 112 -3.90 1.66 -30.24
CA GLY A 112 -2.75 0.85 -30.60
C GLY A 112 -2.89 -0.60 -30.12
N ALA A 113 -2.81 -1.55 -31.04
CA ALA A 113 -2.69 -2.99 -30.77
C ALA A 113 -1.24 -3.39 -30.39
N HIS A 114 -0.59 -2.59 -29.56
CA HIS A 114 0.58 -3.04 -28.83
C HIS A 114 0.07 -3.59 -27.49
N SER A 115 0.50 -4.79 -27.12
CA SER A 115 0.23 -5.35 -25.81
C SER A 115 0.96 -4.50 -24.78
N VAL A 116 0.30 -3.43 -24.34
CA VAL A 116 0.61 -2.68 -23.12
C VAL A 116 0.63 -3.72 -22.00
N PRO A 117 1.66 -3.75 -21.12
CA PRO A 117 1.52 -4.41 -19.84
C PRO A 117 0.29 -3.78 -19.21
N THR A 118 -0.80 -4.53 -19.10
CA THR A 118 -2.04 -4.03 -18.52
C THR A 118 -1.68 -3.25 -17.26
N PRO A 119 -2.22 -2.04 -17.01
CA PRO A 119 -2.23 -1.54 -15.66
C PRO A 119 -3.00 -2.60 -14.88
N HIS A 120 -2.25 -3.45 -14.17
CA HIS A 120 -2.77 -4.06 -12.98
C HIS A 120 -3.29 -2.86 -12.19
N PRO A 121 -4.57 -2.79 -11.80
CA PRO A 121 -4.89 -1.95 -10.65
C PRO A 121 -3.83 -2.35 -9.61
N ALA A 122 -3.13 -1.36 -9.04
CA ALA A 122 -2.32 -1.64 -7.87
C ALA A 122 -3.20 -2.51 -6.97
N PRO A 123 -2.74 -3.69 -6.50
CA PRO A 123 -3.53 -4.48 -5.59
C PRO A 123 -4.05 -3.51 -4.52
N PRO A 124 -5.35 -3.54 -4.20
CA PRO A 124 -5.95 -2.55 -3.31
C PRO A 124 -5.06 -2.41 -2.08
N GLU A 125 -4.75 -1.17 -1.68
CA GLU A 125 -3.80 -0.93 -0.60
C GLU A 125 -4.14 -1.80 0.62
N ASN A 126 -3.10 -2.38 1.22
CA ASN A 126 -3.23 -3.12 2.45
C ASN A 126 -3.52 -2.11 3.58
N ILE A 127 -4.80 -1.83 3.84
CA ILE A 127 -5.26 -0.94 4.91
C ILE A 127 -5.67 -1.83 6.07
N GLY A 128 -4.72 -2.05 6.98
CA GLY A 128 -4.88 -2.91 8.13
C GLY A 128 -5.26 -2.17 9.40
N TYR A 129 -5.78 -2.91 10.38
CA TYR A 129 -6.00 -2.41 11.74
C TYR A 129 -5.66 -3.45 12.80
N TRP A 130 -4.89 -3.05 13.81
CA TRP A 130 -4.61 -3.87 14.99
C TRP A 130 -5.80 -3.83 15.96
N HIS A 131 -6.69 -4.81 15.82
CA HIS A 131 -7.89 -4.95 16.64
C HIS A 131 -7.53 -5.60 17.99
N LYS A 132 -7.19 -4.76 18.97
CA LYS A 132 -6.77 -5.17 20.32
C LYS A 132 -7.90 -5.83 21.09
N THR A 133 -7.64 -6.99 21.70
CA THR A 133 -8.66 -7.74 22.47
C THR A 133 -9.15 -7.00 23.72
N TRP A 134 -8.36 -6.05 24.23
CA TRP A 134 -8.71 -5.19 25.38
C TRP A 134 -9.26 -3.80 24.99
N HIS A 135 -9.31 -3.46 23.69
CA HIS A 135 -9.81 -2.17 23.24
C HIS A 135 -10.62 -2.31 21.95
N ARG A 136 -11.95 -2.20 22.08
CA ARG A 136 -12.90 -2.31 20.96
C ARG A 136 -13.08 -0.96 20.29
N ALA A 137 -12.27 -0.69 19.27
CA ALA A 137 -12.51 0.39 18.32
C ALA A 137 -12.51 -0.18 16.90
N ALA A 138 -13.26 0.47 16.01
CA ALA A 138 -13.25 0.13 14.61
C ALA A 138 -12.01 0.74 13.94
N GLY A 139 -11.42 0.02 12.99
CA GLY A 139 -10.46 0.56 12.05
C GLY A 139 -11.09 1.58 11.09
N PRO A 140 -10.31 2.10 10.13
CA PRO A 140 -10.83 2.93 9.04
C PRO A 140 -12.00 2.27 8.30
N SER A 141 -12.90 3.07 7.74
CA SER A 141 -14.05 2.55 6.97
C SER A 141 -13.65 1.75 5.72
N ASN A 142 -12.43 1.94 5.23
CA ASN A 142 -11.84 1.24 4.08
C ASN A 142 -10.83 0.15 4.49
N THR A 143 -10.91 -0.37 5.71
CA THR A 143 -10.06 -1.48 6.19
C THR A 143 -10.20 -2.71 5.28
N THR A 144 -9.08 -3.21 4.77
CA THR A 144 -9.00 -4.42 3.93
C THR A 144 -8.57 -5.65 4.72
N MET A 145 -7.94 -5.48 5.88
CA MET A 145 -7.58 -6.56 6.80
C MET A 145 -7.65 -6.16 8.28
N ASP A 146 -8.03 -7.09 9.15
CA ASP A 146 -8.05 -6.90 10.61
C ASP A 146 -7.17 -7.94 11.30
N LEU A 147 -6.33 -7.47 12.22
CA LEU A 147 -5.41 -8.29 12.99
C LEU A 147 -5.92 -8.42 14.42
N ALA A 148 -6.34 -9.63 14.80
CA ALA A 148 -6.89 -9.93 16.12
C ALA A 148 -5.79 -9.96 17.18
N PHE A 149 -5.45 -8.79 17.74
CA PHE A 149 -4.26 -8.62 18.57
C PHE A 149 -4.46 -9.02 20.02
N SER A 150 -3.71 -10.03 20.47
CA SER A 150 -3.79 -10.55 21.84
C SER A 150 -2.51 -10.40 22.67
N GLY A 151 -1.35 -10.18 22.05
CA GLY A 151 -0.07 -10.10 22.76
C GLY A 151 0.51 -11.45 23.23
N TYR A 152 -0.01 -12.58 22.75
CA TYR A 152 0.46 -13.93 23.10
C TYR A 152 1.09 -14.64 21.90
N SER A 153 2.26 -15.27 22.10
CA SER A 153 2.86 -16.16 21.11
C SER A 153 2.35 -17.60 21.23
N ASN A 154 1.83 -17.99 22.41
CA ASN A 154 1.18 -19.29 22.59
C ASN A 154 -0.14 -19.33 21.79
N PRO A 155 -0.29 -20.25 20.81
CA PRO A 155 -1.41 -20.21 19.86
C PRO A 155 -2.76 -20.49 20.51
N THR A 156 -2.81 -21.37 21.51
CA THR A 156 -4.05 -21.66 22.26
C THR A 156 -4.54 -20.44 23.04
N LYS A 157 -3.62 -19.71 23.70
CA LYS A 157 -3.96 -18.47 24.40
C LYS A 157 -4.37 -17.36 23.43
N ALA A 158 -3.63 -17.19 22.33
CA ALA A 158 -3.95 -16.20 21.31
C ALA A 158 -5.35 -16.42 20.73
N LEU A 159 -5.70 -17.66 20.39
CA LEU A 159 -7.06 -18.04 19.95
C LEU A 159 -8.12 -17.73 20.99
N ALA A 160 -7.90 -18.14 22.24
CA ALA A 160 -8.86 -17.92 23.33
C ALA A 160 -9.12 -16.43 23.59
N GLN A 161 -8.05 -15.60 23.57
CA GLN A 161 -8.16 -14.16 23.79
C GLN A 161 -8.78 -13.42 22.59
N SER A 162 -8.57 -13.94 21.38
CA SER A 162 -9.07 -13.33 20.13
C SER A 162 -10.52 -13.71 19.79
N ALA A 163 -11.00 -14.85 20.28
CA ALA A 163 -12.36 -15.33 20.01
C ALA A 163 -13.47 -14.29 20.28
N PRO A 164 -13.44 -13.48 21.36
CA PRO A 164 -14.48 -12.48 21.63
C PRO A 164 -14.52 -11.27 20.67
N ILE A 165 -13.50 -11.06 19.84
CA ILE A 165 -13.45 -9.98 18.84
C ILE A 165 -13.59 -10.48 17.40
N LEU A 166 -13.50 -11.79 17.16
CA LEU A 166 -13.59 -12.39 15.83
C LEU A 166 -14.86 -11.98 15.04
N PRO A 167 -16.06 -11.86 15.64
CA PRO A 167 -17.25 -11.41 14.92
C PRO A 167 -17.20 -9.94 14.49
N SER A 168 -16.41 -9.10 15.16
CA SER A 168 -16.28 -7.67 14.82
C SER A 168 -15.16 -7.35 13.83
N LEU A 169 -14.36 -8.34 13.42
CA LEU A 169 -13.29 -8.13 12.45
C LEU A 169 -13.85 -7.97 11.02
N VAL A 170 -13.27 -7.05 10.26
CA VAL A 170 -13.62 -6.67 8.89
C VAL A 170 -12.51 -7.08 7.92
N GLY A 171 -12.86 -7.37 6.67
CA GLY A 171 -11.90 -7.73 5.63
C GLY A 171 -11.25 -9.09 5.87
N GLU A 172 -10.00 -9.25 5.41
CA GLU A 172 -9.22 -10.45 5.70
C GLU A 172 -8.82 -10.50 7.17
N LYS A 173 -9.18 -11.59 7.84
CA LYS A 173 -8.95 -11.76 9.28
C LYS A 173 -7.62 -12.45 9.52
N TYR A 174 -6.78 -11.87 10.37
CA TYR A 174 -5.52 -12.45 10.80
C TYR A 174 -5.57 -12.78 12.30
N ILE A 175 -5.16 -13.99 12.66
CA ILE A 175 -4.80 -14.27 14.05
C ILE A 175 -3.38 -13.75 14.28
N THR A 176 -3.15 -13.05 15.38
CA THR A 176 -1.82 -12.55 15.74
C THR A 176 -1.16 -13.47 16.75
N LEU A 177 0.13 -13.69 16.60
CA LEU A 177 0.97 -14.45 17.51
C LEU A 177 2.18 -13.59 17.86
N GLY A 178 2.41 -13.29 19.13
CA GLY A 178 3.56 -12.50 19.57
C GLY A 178 3.20 -11.19 20.27
N GLY A 179 4.13 -10.24 20.26
CA GLY A 179 4.06 -8.93 20.92
C GLY A 179 5.21 -8.67 21.89
N GLY A 180 5.49 -7.39 22.13
CA GLY A 180 6.58 -6.87 22.97
C GLY A 180 6.32 -7.03 24.48
N ASN A 181 6.11 -8.27 24.91
CA ASN A 181 6.00 -8.63 26.31
C ASN A 181 6.42 -10.10 26.54
N ALA A 182 6.61 -10.47 27.81
CA ALA A 182 7.03 -11.83 28.18
C ALA A 182 6.13 -12.96 27.65
N SER A 183 4.83 -12.72 27.46
CA SER A 183 3.89 -13.71 26.88
C SER A 183 3.89 -13.74 25.35
N GLY A 184 4.39 -12.68 24.71
CA GLY A 184 4.57 -12.57 23.26
C GLY A 184 5.93 -13.07 22.77
N ARG A 185 6.84 -13.39 23.68
CA ARG A 185 8.18 -13.89 23.35
C ARG A 185 8.17 -15.20 22.56
N PHE A 186 8.97 -15.28 21.49
CA PHE A 186 9.12 -16.48 20.66
C PHE A 186 10.25 -17.40 21.13
N SER A 187 10.02 -18.70 20.95
CA SER A 187 11.00 -19.76 21.17
C SER A 187 10.77 -20.89 20.16
N ALA A 188 11.72 -21.83 20.05
CA ALA A 188 11.56 -22.98 19.16
C ALA A 188 10.32 -23.82 19.54
N SER A 189 10.03 -24.00 20.83
CA SER A 189 8.85 -24.74 21.30
C SER A 189 7.55 -24.00 21.02
N THR A 190 7.56 -22.66 21.10
CA THR A 190 6.43 -21.83 20.68
C THR A 190 6.12 -22.05 19.20
N LEU A 191 7.13 -22.00 18.33
CA LEU A 191 6.97 -22.22 16.88
C LEU A 191 6.48 -23.63 16.56
N GLN A 192 7.01 -24.66 17.22
CA GLN A 192 6.49 -26.03 17.10
C GLN A 192 5.02 -26.15 17.51
N SER A 193 4.59 -25.40 18.52
CA SER A 193 3.18 -25.37 18.94
C SER A 193 2.30 -24.67 17.90
N ILE A 194 2.81 -23.61 17.27
CA ILE A 194 2.13 -22.90 16.17
C ILE A 194 1.97 -23.84 14.97
N ASP A 195 3.03 -24.55 14.59
CA ASP A 195 3.02 -25.56 13.53
C ASP A 195 1.99 -26.66 13.78
N ALA A 196 1.89 -27.15 15.01
CA ALA A 196 0.89 -28.14 15.40
C ALA A 196 -0.55 -27.59 15.25
N CYS A 197 -0.78 -26.32 15.58
CA CYS A 197 -2.07 -25.63 15.39
C CYS A 197 -2.40 -25.38 13.91
N ILE A 198 -1.40 -25.05 13.08
CA ILE A 198 -1.56 -24.94 11.62
C ILE A 198 -2.01 -26.31 11.08
N LYS A 199 -1.27 -27.37 11.40
CA LYS A 199 -1.53 -28.73 10.91
C LYS A 199 -2.89 -29.28 11.37
N SER A 200 -3.34 -28.92 12.56
CA SER A 200 -4.65 -29.35 13.08
C SER A 200 -5.83 -28.51 12.57
N GLY A 201 -5.58 -27.43 11.82
CA GLY A 201 -6.62 -26.53 11.32
C GLY A 201 -7.20 -25.59 12.39
N ALA A 202 -6.51 -25.39 13.51
CA ALA A 202 -6.98 -24.57 14.62
C ALA A 202 -7.21 -23.10 14.23
N PHE A 203 -6.52 -22.61 13.19
CA PHE A 203 -6.64 -21.25 12.69
C PHE A 203 -7.66 -21.07 11.54
N SER A 204 -8.50 -22.08 11.27
CA SER A 204 -9.45 -22.09 10.13
C SER A 204 -10.44 -20.92 10.06
N ALA A 205 -10.67 -20.21 11.17
CA ALA A 205 -11.50 -19.01 11.21
C ALA A 205 -10.80 -17.74 10.64
N TYR A 206 -9.49 -17.83 10.35
CA TYR A 206 -8.65 -16.73 9.89
C TYR A 206 -8.14 -17.01 8.47
N LYS A 207 -7.91 -15.93 7.71
CA LYS A 207 -7.31 -16.01 6.37
C LYS A 207 -5.79 -15.97 6.40
N GLY A 208 -5.22 -15.41 7.46
CA GLY A 208 -3.77 -15.34 7.64
C GLY A 208 -3.33 -15.43 9.09
N ILE A 209 -2.02 -15.57 9.26
CA ILE A 209 -1.33 -15.60 10.54
C ILE A 209 -0.33 -14.45 10.54
N ALA A 210 -0.48 -13.54 11.50
CA ALA A 210 0.42 -12.43 11.73
C ALA A 210 1.38 -12.78 12.89
N TYR A 211 2.68 -12.85 12.60
CA TYR A 211 3.72 -13.06 13.58
C TYR A 211 4.25 -11.70 14.04
N ASP A 212 3.91 -11.32 15.27
CA ASP A 212 4.37 -10.10 15.92
C ASP A 212 5.68 -10.33 16.67
N ILE A 213 6.76 -10.37 15.90
CA ILE A 213 8.09 -10.79 16.33
C ILE A 213 8.80 -9.57 16.91
N GLU A 214 8.66 -9.35 18.21
CA GLU A 214 9.37 -8.29 18.93
C GLU A 214 10.45 -8.85 19.86
N GLU A 215 10.14 -9.96 20.55
CA GLU A 215 11.02 -10.64 21.49
C GLU A 215 11.17 -12.13 21.15
N GLY A 216 12.35 -12.70 21.40
CA GLY A 216 12.55 -14.13 21.18
C GLY A 216 13.96 -14.62 21.48
N ASN A 217 14.12 -15.95 21.45
CA ASN A 217 15.43 -16.58 21.58
C ASN A 217 16.30 -16.33 20.33
N ARG A 218 17.62 -16.46 20.48
CA ARG A 218 18.56 -16.45 19.36
C ARG A 218 18.36 -17.69 18.46
N GLY A 219 18.69 -17.59 17.18
CA GLY A 219 18.82 -18.74 16.27
C GLY A 219 17.50 -19.26 15.71
N LEU A 220 16.47 -18.40 15.63
CA LEU A 220 15.12 -18.80 15.24
C LEU A 220 14.84 -18.72 13.73
N SER A 221 15.76 -18.20 12.91
CA SER A 221 15.50 -17.97 11.47
C SER A 221 14.96 -19.21 10.73
N GLY A 222 15.59 -20.37 10.93
CA GLY A 222 15.14 -21.62 10.31
C GLY A 222 13.78 -22.12 10.83
N ALA A 223 13.49 -21.90 12.12
CA ALA A 223 12.21 -22.28 12.71
C ALA A 223 11.07 -21.37 12.22
N PHE A 224 11.32 -20.07 12.10
CA PHE A 224 10.36 -19.14 11.50
C PHE A 224 10.11 -19.47 10.03
N HIS A 225 11.16 -19.67 9.24
CA HIS A 225 11.04 -20.09 7.83
C HIS A 225 10.15 -21.33 7.67
N GLN A 226 10.40 -22.38 8.48
CA GLN A 226 9.59 -23.58 8.48
C GLN A 226 8.13 -23.31 8.86
N SER A 227 7.89 -22.47 9.87
CA SER A 227 6.54 -22.10 10.31
C SER A 227 5.78 -21.30 9.25
N PHE A 228 6.47 -20.41 8.54
CA PHE A 228 5.91 -19.66 7.42
C PHE A 228 5.56 -20.58 6.25
N ALA A 229 6.49 -21.48 5.87
CA ALA A 229 6.24 -22.48 4.83
C ALA A 229 5.06 -23.39 5.17
N ASN A 230 4.93 -23.83 6.42
CA ASN A 230 3.79 -24.63 6.89
C ASN A 230 2.47 -23.84 6.78
N ALA A 231 2.46 -22.56 7.18
CA ALA A 231 1.29 -21.70 7.06
C ALA A 231 0.88 -21.52 5.60
N ARG A 232 1.83 -21.27 4.70
CA ARG A 232 1.61 -21.14 3.26
C ARG A 232 1.06 -22.42 2.64
N ALA A 233 1.65 -23.57 2.99
CA ALA A 233 1.19 -24.89 2.53
C ALA A 233 -0.24 -25.20 3.00
N ALA A 234 -0.64 -24.67 4.17
CA ALA A 234 -2.01 -24.77 4.69
C ALA A 234 -2.97 -23.70 4.11
N GLY A 235 -2.51 -22.83 3.19
CA GLY A 235 -3.33 -21.83 2.50
C GLY A 235 -3.53 -20.52 3.26
N PHE A 236 -2.77 -20.28 4.33
CA PHE A 236 -2.78 -19.02 5.06
C PHE A 236 -1.88 -17.98 4.39
N LYS A 237 -2.27 -16.72 4.48
CA LYS A 237 -1.34 -15.60 4.29
C LYS A 237 -0.43 -15.44 5.51
N VAL A 238 0.82 -15.08 5.30
CA VAL A 238 1.82 -14.86 6.35
C VAL A 238 2.16 -13.38 6.39
N LEU A 239 1.92 -12.78 7.55
CA LEU A 239 2.34 -11.42 7.86
C LEU A 239 3.39 -11.48 8.96
N VAL A 240 4.49 -10.78 8.80
CA VAL A 240 5.53 -10.63 9.83
C VAL A 240 5.59 -9.16 10.21
N THR A 241 5.58 -8.86 11.49
CA THR A 241 5.86 -7.51 12.00
C THR A 241 7.01 -7.57 12.99
N VAL A 242 7.75 -6.46 13.06
CA VAL A 242 8.91 -6.28 13.93
C VAL A 242 8.92 -4.88 14.49
N SER A 243 9.55 -4.68 15.64
CA SER A 243 9.75 -3.37 16.25
C SER A 243 10.70 -2.54 15.38
N HIS A 244 10.32 -1.33 14.99
CA HIS A 244 11.15 -0.46 14.14
C HIS A 244 11.72 -1.21 12.92
N SER A 245 13.04 -1.13 12.67
CA SER A 245 13.68 -1.84 11.56
C SER A 245 14.04 -3.30 11.86
N ALA A 246 14.04 -3.74 13.12
CA ALA A 246 14.38 -5.10 13.55
C ALA A 246 13.92 -5.40 15.00
N PRO A 247 13.52 -6.64 15.33
CA PRO A 247 12.98 -7.02 16.64
C PRO A 247 13.92 -6.61 17.78
N PHE A 248 13.41 -5.86 18.77
CA PHE A 248 14.27 -5.32 19.83
C PHE A 248 14.83 -6.41 20.77
N GLY A 249 14.07 -7.50 20.97
CA GLY A 249 14.33 -8.51 22.00
C GLY A 249 14.94 -9.81 21.49
N ILE A 250 15.61 -9.79 20.32
CA ILE A 250 16.26 -10.96 19.71
C ILE A 250 17.75 -10.68 19.46
N ALA A 251 18.63 -11.46 20.09
CA ALA A 251 20.08 -11.19 20.09
C ALA A 251 20.78 -11.32 18.72
N ASP A 252 20.18 -12.00 17.75
CA ASP A 252 20.63 -12.10 16.36
C ASP A 252 19.64 -11.48 15.36
N ALA A 253 18.92 -10.44 15.79
CA ALA A 253 17.89 -9.75 14.99
C ALA A 253 18.36 -9.37 13.57
N LYS A 254 19.62 -8.96 13.39
CA LYS A 254 20.16 -8.65 12.05
C LYS A 254 20.11 -9.87 11.14
N SER A 255 20.70 -10.99 11.56
CA SER A 255 20.68 -12.23 10.78
C SER A 255 19.25 -12.74 10.55
N LEU A 256 18.37 -12.55 11.53
CA LEU A 256 16.96 -12.88 11.42
C LEU A 256 16.23 -12.04 10.34
N MET A 257 16.43 -10.72 10.34
CA MET A 257 15.84 -9.83 9.35
C MET A 257 16.30 -10.13 7.93
N PHE A 258 17.59 -10.41 7.73
CA PHE A 258 18.10 -10.79 6.39
C PHE A 258 17.50 -12.12 5.91
N ALA A 259 17.20 -13.05 6.82
CA ALA A 259 16.43 -14.24 6.47
C ALA A 259 14.97 -13.90 6.10
N PHE A 260 14.33 -12.96 6.79
CA PHE A 260 12.96 -12.53 6.46
C PHE A 260 12.88 -11.79 5.11
N PHE A 261 13.85 -10.95 4.77
CA PHE A 261 13.87 -10.28 3.46
C PHE A 261 13.93 -11.30 2.31
N ASP A 262 14.67 -12.40 2.46
CA ASP A 262 14.83 -13.44 1.45
C ASP A 262 13.70 -14.51 1.46
N ASP A 263 12.81 -14.50 2.45
CA ASP A 263 11.79 -15.55 2.60
C ASP A 263 10.55 -15.28 1.74
N ALA A 264 10.40 -16.04 0.65
CA ALA A 264 9.25 -15.97 -0.25
C ALA A 264 7.93 -16.49 0.37
N ASN A 265 7.96 -17.03 1.59
CA ASN A 265 6.76 -17.45 2.31
C ASN A 265 6.09 -16.30 3.07
N ILE A 266 6.73 -15.13 3.17
CA ILE A 266 6.15 -13.95 3.82
C ILE A 266 5.41 -13.13 2.76
N ASP A 267 4.10 -12.95 2.92
CA ASP A 267 3.31 -12.09 2.02
C ASP A 267 3.52 -10.61 2.36
N ILE A 268 3.52 -10.28 3.65
CA ILE A 268 3.62 -8.91 4.17
C ILE A 268 4.69 -8.83 5.26
N LEU A 269 5.62 -7.89 5.11
CA LEU A 269 6.54 -7.46 6.14
C LEU A 269 6.14 -6.06 6.63
N SER A 270 5.78 -5.94 7.89
CA SER A 270 5.23 -4.75 8.52
C SER A 270 6.18 -4.22 9.61
N PRO A 271 7.15 -3.35 9.29
CA PRO A 271 7.90 -2.67 10.34
C PRO A 271 7.00 -1.71 11.13
N GLN A 272 7.17 -1.66 12.46
CA GLN A 272 6.46 -0.70 13.30
C GLN A 272 7.17 0.66 13.29
N LEU A 273 6.51 1.70 12.79
CA LEU A 273 7.03 3.07 12.79
C LEU A 273 6.59 3.86 14.04
N TYR A 274 6.68 3.22 15.21
CA TYR A 274 6.36 3.78 16.51
C TYR A 274 7.08 3.00 17.62
N THR A 275 7.25 3.63 18.79
CA THR A 275 7.80 3.01 20.01
C THR A 275 6.68 2.65 20.99
N THR A 276 5.80 3.59 21.32
CA THR A 276 4.71 3.44 22.31
C THR A 276 3.35 3.27 21.67
N GLY A 277 3.20 3.68 20.41
CA GLY A 277 1.93 3.66 19.71
C GLY A 277 1.03 4.85 20.04
N GLU A 278 1.62 5.94 20.54
CA GLU A 278 0.95 7.20 20.87
C GLU A 278 1.63 8.40 20.16
N GLU A 279 2.65 8.14 19.34
CA GLU A 279 3.47 9.15 18.70
C GLU A 279 2.67 9.99 17.69
N PRO A 280 2.90 11.31 17.65
CA PRO A 280 2.25 12.19 16.69
C PRO A 280 2.89 12.10 15.28
N SER A 281 3.99 11.35 15.13
CA SER A 281 4.77 11.21 13.90
C SER A 281 5.37 9.81 13.79
N ASN A 282 5.69 9.37 12.57
CA ASN A 282 6.40 8.09 12.36
C ASN A 282 7.78 8.11 13.03
N ASP A 283 8.11 7.03 13.72
CA ASP A 283 9.41 6.79 14.32
C ASP A 283 10.29 5.95 13.38
N TRP A 284 11.31 6.60 12.83
CA TRP A 284 12.25 6.03 11.85
C TRP A 284 13.52 5.45 12.49
N THR A 285 13.53 5.26 13.81
CA THR A 285 14.65 4.66 14.53
C THR A 285 15.03 3.32 13.90
N THR A 286 16.33 3.07 13.75
CA THR A 286 16.84 1.79 13.28
C THR A 286 17.58 1.07 14.40
N SER A 287 17.55 -0.26 14.40
CA SER A 287 18.19 -1.08 15.42
C SER A 287 19.02 -2.20 14.78
N HIS A 288 19.95 -2.77 15.56
CA HIS A 288 20.74 -3.95 15.19
C HIS A 288 21.52 -3.84 13.85
N GLY A 289 21.74 -2.63 13.35
CA GLY A 289 22.39 -2.40 12.06
C GLY A 289 21.58 -2.88 10.85
N VAL A 290 20.24 -2.91 10.97
CA VAL A 290 19.28 -3.08 9.87
C VAL A 290 18.72 -1.71 9.52
N THR A 291 18.84 -1.32 8.26
CA THR A 291 18.48 0.00 7.72
C THR A 291 17.20 -0.08 6.90
N TRP A 292 16.58 1.08 6.62
CA TRP A 292 15.41 1.13 5.75
C TRP A 292 15.71 0.78 4.29
N SER A 293 16.95 0.99 3.82
CA SER A 293 17.36 0.54 2.48
C SER A 293 17.47 -0.98 2.38
N ASP A 294 17.71 -1.69 3.49
CA ASP A 294 17.71 -3.17 3.46
C ASP A 294 16.31 -3.73 3.12
N TYR A 295 15.23 -3.03 3.51
CA TYR A 295 13.85 -3.42 3.20
C TYR A 295 13.53 -3.41 1.70
N ALA A 296 14.29 -2.68 0.88
CA ALA A 296 14.10 -2.66 -0.57
C ALA A 296 14.39 -4.03 -1.22
N THR A 297 15.13 -4.90 -0.51
CA THR A 297 15.44 -6.26 -0.94
C THR A 297 14.39 -7.29 -0.55
N ALA A 298 13.39 -6.90 0.25
CA ALA A 298 12.37 -7.81 0.74
C ALA A 298 11.54 -8.38 -0.42
N LYS A 299 11.38 -9.71 -0.45
CA LYS A 299 10.44 -10.38 -1.36
C LYS A 299 8.98 -10.14 -0.98
N ALA A 300 8.73 -9.91 0.31
CA ALA A 300 7.42 -9.59 0.86
C ALA A 300 6.99 -8.16 0.51
N GLN A 301 5.68 -7.90 0.48
CA GLN A 301 5.17 -6.53 0.42
C GLN A 301 5.52 -5.78 1.71
N VAL A 302 6.01 -4.55 1.60
CA VAL A 302 6.29 -3.72 2.78
C VAL A 302 5.03 -2.93 3.15
N VAL A 303 4.44 -3.22 4.31
CA VAL A 303 3.20 -2.59 4.78
C VAL A 303 3.41 -2.15 6.23
N PRO A 304 3.99 -0.96 6.49
CA PRO A 304 4.36 -0.57 7.84
C PRO A 304 3.17 -0.39 8.78
N SER A 305 3.39 -0.68 10.06
CA SER A 305 2.45 -0.33 11.11
C SER A 305 2.67 1.11 11.56
N ILE A 306 1.62 1.93 11.59
CA ILE A 306 1.65 3.37 11.95
C ILE A 306 0.56 3.72 12.95
N VAL A 307 0.73 4.80 13.72
CA VAL A 307 -0.23 5.19 14.78
C VAL A 307 -1.49 5.87 14.22
N HIS A 308 -1.32 6.65 13.15
CA HIS A 308 -2.40 7.45 12.56
C HIS A 308 -2.36 7.38 11.03
N ALA A 309 -3.53 7.29 10.39
CA ALA A 309 -3.63 7.17 8.93
C ALA A 309 -3.03 8.37 8.17
N ASN A 310 -3.10 9.56 8.76
CA ASN A 310 -2.52 10.77 8.19
C ASN A 310 -0.98 10.77 8.17
N LEU A 311 -0.32 9.78 8.77
CA LEU A 311 1.13 9.60 8.70
C LEU A 311 1.58 8.80 7.47
N TYR A 312 0.67 8.16 6.74
CA TYR A 312 1.01 7.36 5.57
C TYR A 312 1.68 8.15 4.42
N PRO A 313 1.30 9.42 4.12
CA PRO A 313 2.07 10.22 3.16
C PRO A 313 3.55 10.43 3.56
N ASN A 314 3.86 10.51 4.87
CA ASN A 314 5.24 10.56 5.34
C ASN A 314 5.96 9.21 5.14
N VAL A 315 5.26 8.09 5.30
CA VAL A 315 5.79 6.76 4.95
C VAL A 315 6.16 6.72 3.47
N GLN A 316 5.24 7.07 2.58
CA GLN A 316 5.43 7.01 1.12
C GLN A 316 6.64 7.84 0.68
N SER A 317 6.75 9.07 1.18
CA SER A 317 7.88 9.96 0.84
C SER A 317 9.21 9.50 1.42
N THR A 318 9.23 9.00 2.67
CA THR A 318 10.48 8.60 3.33
C THR A 318 10.98 7.26 2.80
N PHE A 319 10.12 6.25 2.63
CA PHE A 319 10.53 4.96 2.06
C PHE A 319 10.99 5.06 0.62
N LYS A 320 10.46 6.01 -0.17
CA LYS A 320 10.98 6.30 -1.52
C LYS A 320 12.44 6.72 -1.53
N ILE A 321 12.94 7.42 -0.49
CA ILE A 321 14.37 7.78 -0.35
C ILE A 321 15.25 6.53 -0.17
N HIS A 322 14.66 5.45 0.33
CA HIS A 322 15.31 4.18 0.59
C HIS A 322 15.03 3.11 -0.47
N ASP A 323 14.45 3.49 -1.62
CA ASP A 323 14.02 2.57 -2.69
C ASP A 323 12.99 1.52 -2.24
N VAL A 324 12.25 1.81 -1.18
CA VAL A 324 11.16 0.97 -0.66
C VAL A 324 9.82 1.51 -1.17
N THR A 325 9.02 0.63 -1.77
CA THR A 325 7.63 0.96 -2.16
C THR A 325 6.67 0.39 -1.12
N PRO A 326 6.04 1.22 -0.26
CA PRO A 326 5.02 0.72 0.66
C PRO A 326 3.75 0.31 -0.10
N ASN A 327 3.12 -0.78 0.33
CA ASN A 327 1.89 -1.34 -0.25
C ASN A 327 0.66 -1.15 0.66
N GLY A 328 0.64 -0.09 1.46
CA GLY A 328 -0.41 0.21 2.44
C GLY A 328 0.17 0.47 3.84
N TYR A 329 -0.68 0.39 4.86
CA TYR A 329 -0.30 0.55 6.27
C TYR A 329 -1.22 -0.25 7.19
N ILE A 330 -0.75 -0.55 8.40
CA ILE A 330 -1.56 -1.18 9.45
C ILE A 330 -1.67 -0.22 10.63
N LEU A 331 -2.89 0.12 11.05
CA LEU A 331 -3.06 1.09 12.12
C LEU A 331 -2.98 0.49 13.50
N TRP A 332 -2.06 1.02 14.29
CA TRP A 332 -2.04 0.92 15.73
C TRP A 332 -2.70 2.18 16.33
N ALA A 333 -4.03 2.30 16.23
CA ALA A 333 -4.70 3.47 16.80
C ALA A 333 -4.68 3.37 18.34
N GLY A 334 -4.11 4.39 19.00
CA GLY A 334 -4.21 4.56 20.45
C GLY A 334 -5.67 4.61 20.93
N SER A 335 -5.93 4.20 22.17
CA SER A 335 -7.24 4.40 22.79
C SER A 335 -7.45 5.91 22.95
N LYS A 336 -8.40 6.51 22.21
CA LYS A 336 -8.73 7.92 22.43
C LYS A 336 -9.18 8.12 23.88
N THR A 337 -8.33 8.75 24.70
CA THR A 337 -8.78 9.32 25.96
C THR A 337 -9.46 10.67 25.68
N LYS A 338 -10.72 10.74 26.13
CA LYS A 338 -11.56 11.91 26.40
C LYS A 338 -11.97 12.79 25.22
N THR A 339 -13.21 12.59 24.78
CA THR A 339 -14.07 13.68 24.32
C THR A 339 -13.97 14.85 25.30
N LYS A 340 -13.34 15.96 24.90
CA LYS A 340 -13.54 17.25 25.55
C LYS A 340 -15.00 17.64 25.29
N THR A 341 -15.87 17.37 26.25
CA THR A 341 -17.14 18.09 26.35
C THR A 341 -16.79 19.56 26.52
N LEU A 342 -17.00 20.37 25.46
CA LEU A 342 -17.08 21.81 25.63
C LEU A 342 -18.28 22.08 26.54
N LYS A 343 -18.01 22.42 27.81
CA LYS A 343 -18.99 23.10 28.64
C LYS A 343 -19.13 24.52 28.07
N PHE A 344 -20.22 24.77 27.35
CA PHE A 344 -20.67 26.13 27.11
C PHE A 344 -21.07 26.75 28.45
N TRP A 345 -20.40 27.84 28.82
CA TRP A 345 -20.85 28.72 29.88
C TRP A 345 -21.74 29.80 29.26
N GLY A 346 -23.00 29.82 29.70
CA GLY A 346 -23.87 30.97 29.96
C GLY A 346 -23.98 32.10 28.94
N LEU A 347 -25.20 32.29 28.44
CA LEU A 347 -25.93 33.56 28.60
C LEU A 347 -27.12 33.28 29.53
#